data_AF-A0A383AJU1-F1
#
_entry.id   AF-A0A383AJU1-F1
#
_cell.length_a   1.000
_cell.length_b   1.000
_cell.length_c   1.000
_cell.angle_alpha   90.00
_cell.angle_beta   90.00
_cell.angle_gamma   90.00
#
_symmetry.space_group_name_H-M   'P 1'
#
loop_
_entity.id
_entity.type
_entity.pdbx_description
1 polymer ?
#
loop_
_entity_poly.entity_id
_entity_poly.type
_entity_poly.pdbx_seq_one_letter_code
_entity_poly.pdbx_strand_id
1 'polypeptide(L)'
;MGDVLYIKKDSNNFLKSVALLTYSHSSYKDVLDIYFFQLTKYFPQIKGYLLIDKLDSVIPSNHEVVYYDDDFSYYKHCLNAITAIEEDYLIYMQDDYFFFSEPNLNVLNESLSRLKSDNLDFIRLIRSGILKL
;
A
#
# COMPACT_ATOMS: atom_id res chain seq x y z
N MET A 1 -15.70 -29.41 7.84
CA MET A 1 -16.64 -28.36 7.40
C MET A 1 -16.74 -27.38 8.54
N GLY A 2 -15.89 -26.33 8.58
CA GLY A 2 -15.70 -25.52 9.79
C GLY A 2 -14.96 -24.19 9.65
N ASP A 3 -13.99 -24.02 8.75
CA ASP A 3 -13.03 -22.90 8.90
C ASP A 3 -13.04 -21.82 7.79
N VAL A 4 -13.94 -21.89 6.80
CA VAL A 4 -13.87 -21.01 5.61
C VAL A 4 -14.69 -19.72 5.74
N LEU A 5 -15.56 -19.60 6.75
CA LEU A 5 -16.55 -18.51 6.83
C LEU A 5 -16.11 -17.30 7.67
N TYR A 6 -15.20 -17.44 8.62
CA TYR A 6 -14.82 -16.33 9.52
C TYR A 6 -13.79 -15.36 8.92
N ILE A 7 -12.96 -15.80 7.97
CA ILE A 7 -11.88 -14.96 7.40
C ILE A 7 -12.41 -13.97 6.33
N LYS A 8 -13.57 -14.26 5.73
CA LYS A 8 -14.11 -13.46 4.60
C LYS A 8 -14.85 -12.18 4.98
N LYS A 9 -15.32 -12.03 6.23
CA LYS A 9 -16.18 -10.91 6.61
C LYS A 9 -15.37 -9.64 6.93
N ASP A 10 -14.22 -9.77 7.60
CA ASP A 10 -13.36 -8.63 7.96
C ASP A 10 -12.43 -8.18 6.82
N SER A 11 -12.00 -9.11 5.98
CA SER A 11 -11.17 -8.79 4.80
C SER A 11 -11.89 -7.87 3.80
N ASN A 12 -13.21 -8.01 3.64
CA ASN A 12 -14.03 -7.10 2.83
C ASN A 12 -14.15 -5.68 3.43
N ASN A 13 -14.06 -5.54 4.75
CA ASN A 13 -14.05 -4.22 5.39
C ASN A 13 -12.67 -3.57 5.25
N PHE A 14 -11.59 -4.33 5.44
CA PHE A 14 -10.23 -3.84 5.26
C PHE A 14 -10.03 -3.24 3.86
N LEU A 15 -10.34 -4.01 2.82
CA LEU A 15 -10.11 -3.61 1.42
C LEU A 15 -10.95 -2.41 0.97
N LYS A 16 -11.97 -2.02 1.74
CA LYS A 16 -12.78 -0.82 1.49
C LYS A 16 -12.28 0.41 2.23
N SER A 17 -11.58 0.24 3.34
CA SER A 17 -11.10 1.35 4.18
C SER A 17 -9.61 1.64 4.02
N VAL A 18 -8.88 0.79 3.29
CA VAL A 18 -7.43 0.87 3.16
C VAL A 18 -7.03 0.88 1.69
N ALA A 19 -6.19 1.83 1.30
CA ALA A 19 -5.51 1.85 0.01
C ALA A 19 -3.98 1.80 0.17
N LEU A 20 -3.28 1.37 -0.89
CA LEU A 20 -1.83 1.56 -1.00
C LEU A 20 -1.53 2.95 -1.55
N LEU A 21 -0.54 3.64 -0.99
CA LEU A 21 0.08 4.81 -1.62
C LEU A 21 1.54 4.46 -1.92
N THR A 22 1.87 4.31 -3.20
CA THR A 22 3.23 4.02 -3.66
C THR A 22 3.88 5.31 -4.13
N TYR A 23 4.95 5.73 -3.45
CA TYR A 23 5.80 6.84 -3.90
C TYR A 23 6.87 6.29 -4.84
N SER A 24 7.00 6.88 -6.03
CA SER A 24 8.02 6.54 -7.01
C SER A 24 8.43 7.77 -7.82
N HIS A 25 9.45 7.61 -8.68
CA HIS A 25 9.87 8.59 -9.67
C HIS A 25 10.13 7.87 -11.00
N SER A 26 9.93 8.55 -12.11
CA SER A 26 10.04 8.02 -13.47
C SER A 26 11.40 7.40 -13.77
N SER A 27 12.46 7.82 -13.06
CA SER A 27 13.80 7.22 -13.14
C SER A 27 13.90 5.79 -12.59
N TYR A 28 12.91 5.31 -11.82
CA TYR A 28 12.88 3.97 -11.21
C TYR A 28 11.94 3.01 -11.94
N LYS A 29 11.70 3.26 -13.24
CA LYS A 29 10.79 2.45 -14.08
C LYS A 29 11.04 0.94 -13.98
N ASP A 30 12.29 0.52 -14.01
CA ASP A 30 12.69 -0.89 -13.95
C ASP A 30 12.29 -1.55 -12.62
N VAL A 31 12.47 -0.85 -11.51
CA VAL A 31 12.02 -1.28 -10.18
C VAL A 31 10.49 -1.28 -10.10
N LEU A 32 9.85 -0.22 -10.61
CA LEU A 32 8.41 -0.03 -10.58
C LEU A 32 7.66 -1.12 -11.38
N ASP A 33 8.21 -1.55 -12.53
CA ASP A 33 7.65 -2.64 -13.33
C ASP A 33 7.65 -3.97 -12.54
N ILE A 34 8.73 -4.28 -11.82
CA ILE A 34 8.81 -5.47 -10.95
C ILE A 34 7.87 -5.33 -9.75
N TYR A 35 7.77 -4.14 -9.18
CA TYR A 35 6.85 -3.85 -8.08
C TYR A 35 5.40 -4.17 -8.45
N PHE A 36 4.91 -3.64 -9.57
CA PHE A 36 3.54 -3.90 -10.00
C PHE A 36 3.31 -5.34 -10.43
N PHE A 37 4.31 -6.00 -11.02
CA PHE A 37 4.23 -7.43 -11.30
C PHE A 37 3.98 -8.24 -10.03
N GLN A 38 4.76 -7.99 -8.98
CA GLN A 38 4.62 -8.70 -7.70
C GLN A 38 3.36 -8.31 -6.94
N LEU A 39 2.98 -7.03 -6.96
CA LEU A 39 1.73 -6.55 -6.34
C LEU A 39 0.51 -7.22 -6.98
N THR A 40 0.45 -7.27 -8.30
CA THR A 40 -0.64 -7.93 -9.04
C THR A 40 -0.68 -9.43 -8.74
N LYS A 41 0.48 -10.06 -8.54
CA LYS A 41 0.56 -11.49 -8.21
C LYS A 41 0.08 -11.80 -6.79
N TYR A 42 0.50 -11.01 -5.80
CA TYR A 42 0.33 -11.36 -4.38
C TYR A 42 -0.76 -10.58 -3.64
N PHE A 43 -1.19 -9.44 -4.17
CA PHE A 43 -2.23 -8.63 -3.55
C PHE A 43 -3.15 -7.92 -4.58
N PRO A 44 -3.69 -8.62 -5.58
CA PRO A 44 -4.44 -8.00 -6.70
C PRO A 44 -5.70 -7.24 -6.28
N GLN A 45 -6.25 -7.51 -5.09
CA GLN A 45 -7.52 -6.95 -4.64
C GLN A 45 -7.41 -5.57 -3.98
N ILE A 46 -6.21 -5.12 -3.60
CA ILE A 46 -6.03 -3.84 -2.90
C ILE A 46 -6.06 -2.68 -3.91
N LYS A 47 -6.90 -1.66 -3.67
CA LYS A 47 -6.84 -0.40 -4.44
C LYS A 47 -5.54 0.32 -4.11
N GLY A 48 -4.97 1.02 -5.08
CA GLY A 48 -3.76 1.78 -4.85
C GLY A 48 -3.69 3.09 -5.60
N TYR A 49 -2.76 3.92 -5.16
CA TYR A 49 -2.41 5.19 -5.75
C TYR A 49 -0.90 5.16 -6.03
N LEU A 50 -0.52 5.50 -7.26
CA LEU A 50 0.86 5.72 -7.64
C LEU A 50 1.13 7.22 -7.68
N LEU A 51 1.99 7.69 -6.78
CA LEU A 51 2.49 9.05 -6.75
C LEU A 51 3.79 9.12 -7.57
N ILE A 52 3.78 9.84 -8.68
CA ILE A 52 4.90 9.88 -9.65
C ILE A 52 4.97 11.22 -10.39
N ASP A 53 6.15 11.62 -10.86
CA ASP A 53 6.34 12.81 -11.71
C ASP A 53 5.81 12.58 -13.14
N LYS A 54 6.09 11.39 -13.69
CA LYS A 54 5.72 11.01 -15.05
C LYS A 54 5.54 9.50 -15.16
N LEU A 55 4.46 9.07 -15.82
CA LEU A 55 4.20 7.66 -16.03
C LEU A 55 4.83 7.16 -17.34
N ASP A 56 5.61 6.08 -17.23
CA ASP A 56 6.13 5.28 -18.36
C ASP A 56 6.00 3.77 -18.09
N SER A 57 5.16 3.37 -17.14
CA SER A 57 4.95 1.98 -16.71
C SER A 57 3.49 1.57 -16.87
N VAL A 58 3.28 0.26 -17.08
CA VAL A 58 1.94 -0.34 -17.01
C VAL A 58 1.59 -0.53 -15.54
N ILE A 59 0.49 0.08 -15.11
CA ILE A 59 -0.01 -0.03 -13.74
C ILE A 59 -1.24 -0.94 -13.66
N PRO A 60 -1.53 -1.55 -12.50
CA PRO A 60 -2.74 -2.33 -12.31
C PRO A 60 -4.01 -1.49 -12.53
N SER A 61 -5.08 -2.10 -13.05
CA SER A 61 -6.32 -1.37 -13.37
C SER A 61 -7.07 -0.82 -12.16
N ASN A 62 -6.74 -1.31 -10.96
CA ASN A 62 -7.27 -0.83 -9.68
C ASN A 62 -6.31 0.18 -9.01
N HIS A 63 -5.36 0.73 -9.78
CA HIS A 63 -4.49 1.80 -9.32
C HIS A 63 -4.78 3.11 -10.06
N GLU A 64 -4.79 4.20 -9.30
CA GLU A 64 -4.91 5.56 -9.82
C GLU A 64 -3.55 6.25 -9.79
N VAL A 65 -3.34 7.20 -10.70
CA VAL A 65 -2.08 7.95 -10.76
C VAL A 65 -2.30 9.34 -10.20
N VAL A 66 -1.43 9.72 -9.28
CA VAL A 66 -1.35 11.07 -8.72
C VAL A 66 -0.04 11.67 -9.19
N TYR A 67 -0.12 12.69 -10.04
CA TYR A 67 1.07 13.37 -10.53
C TYR A 67 1.58 14.39 -9.52
N TYR A 68 2.89 14.45 -9.33
CA TYR A 68 3.55 15.54 -8.60
C TYR A 68 4.47 16.36 -9.50
N ASP A 69 4.76 17.58 -9.06
CA ASP A 69 5.75 18.46 -9.67
C ASP A 69 7.09 18.30 -8.95
N ASP A 70 8.14 17.92 -9.69
CA ASP A 70 9.47 17.61 -9.15
C ASP A 70 10.21 18.86 -8.62
N ASP A 71 9.70 20.05 -8.90
CA ASP A 71 10.17 21.31 -8.29
C ASP A 71 9.76 21.44 -6.82
N PHE A 72 8.83 20.61 -6.34
CA PHE A 72 8.44 20.60 -4.94
C PHE A 72 9.33 19.70 -4.07
N SER A 73 9.31 19.98 -2.77
CA SER A 73 9.94 19.10 -1.79
C SER A 73 9.10 17.85 -1.56
N TYR A 74 9.76 16.72 -1.32
CA TYR A 74 9.15 15.42 -0.98
C TYR A 74 7.86 15.51 -0.14
N TYR A 75 7.87 16.23 1.00
CA TYR A 75 6.71 16.28 1.89
C TYR A 75 5.47 16.91 1.22
N LYS A 76 5.66 17.84 0.28
CA LYS A 76 4.56 18.45 -0.49
C LYS A 76 3.97 17.46 -1.49
N HIS A 77 4.79 16.57 -2.06
CA HIS A 77 4.29 15.53 -2.97
C HIS A 77 3.33 14.62 -2.19
N CYS A 78 3.77 14.15 -1.02
CA CYS A 78 2.94 13.30 -0.16
C CYS A 78 1.70 14.03 0.35
N LEU A 79 1.83 15.28 0.82
CA LEU A 79 0.70 16.06 1.33
C LEU A 79 -0.37 16.25 0.26
N ASN A 80 0.04 16.64 -0.95
CA ASN A 80 -0.89 16.82 -2.07
C ASN A 80 -1.55 15.49 -2.44
N ALA A 81 -0.80 14.39 -2.45
CA ALA A 81 -1.36 13.09 -2.79
C ALA A 81 -2.39 12.58 -1.79
N ILE A 82 -2.15 12.81 -0.49
CA ILE A 82 -3.11 12.41 0.55
C ILE A 82 -4.46 13.10 0.37
N THR A 83 -4.50 14.32 -0.19
CA THR A 83 -5.78 15.00 -0.46
C THR A 83 -6.60 14.38 -1.58
N ALA A 84 -6.01 13.52 -2.42
CA ALA A 84 -6.69 12.83 -3.52
C ALA A 84 -7.21 11.43 -3.15
N ILE A 85 -6.95 10.99 -1.92
CA ILE A 85 -7.25 9.62 -1.46
C ILE A 85 -8.60 9.61 -0.75
N GLU A 86 -9.42 8.62 -1.09
CA GLU A 86 -10.78 8.49 -0.56
C GLU A 86 -10.85 7.57 0.68
N GLU A 87 -9.89 6.65 0.82
CA GLU A 87 -9.85 5.68 1.89
C GLU A 87 -9.39 6.31 3.22
N ASP A 88 -10.00 5.87 4.32
CA ASP A 88 -9.72 6.35 5.67
C ASP A 88 -8.27 6.08 6.12
N TYR A 89 -7.64 5.03 5.58
CA TYR A 89 -6.31 4.59 5.96
C TYR A 89 -5.46 4.28 4.74
N LEU A 90 -4.15 4.47 4.92
CA LEU A 90 -3.16 4.21 3.89
C LEU A 90 -2.06 3.28 4.39
N ILE A 91 -1.66 2.38 3.50
CA ILE A 91 -0.36 1.71 3.60
C ILE A 91 0.58 2.47 2.67
N TYR A 92 1.54 3.19 3.27
CA TYR A 92 2.59 3.87 2.53
C TYR A 92 3.67 2.87 2.07
N MET A 93 4.01 2.94 0.79
CA MET A 93 4.97 2.07 0.11
C MET A 93 5.96 2.89 -0.73
N GLN A 94 7.17 2.37 -0.91
CA GLN A 94 8.10 2.80 -1.95
C GLN A 94 8.17 1.72 -3.05
N ASP A 95 8.67 2.08 -4.22
CA ASP A 95 8.79 1.18 -5.39
C ASP A 95 9.69 -0.03 -5.15
N ASP A 96 10.64 0.03 -4.22
CA ASP A 96 11.48 -1.10 -3.81
C ASP A 96 10.82 -2.03 -2.77
N TYR A 97 9.60 -1.73 -2.29
CA TYR A 97 8.89 -2.54 -1.27
C TYR A 97 8.02 -3.64 -1.90
N PHE A 98 8.51 -4.30 -2.95
CA PHE A 98 7.74 -5.30 -3.68
C PHE A 98 7.53 -6.60 -2.89
N PHE A 99 6.41 -7.26 -3.16
CA PHE A 99 5.99 -8.47 -2.44
C PHE A 99 6.77 -9.70 -2.85
N PHE A 100 7.16 -10.53 -1.87
CA PHE A 100 7.73 -11.86 -2.10
C PHE A 100 6.69 -12.98 -1.92
N SER A 101 5.61 -12.70 -1.21
CA SER A 101 4.49 -13.59 -0.90
C SER A 101 3.23 -12.79 -0.60
N GLU A 102 2.10 -13.46 -0.43
CA GLU A 102 0.85 -12.84 0.02
C GLU A 102 1.05 -12.12 1.37
N PRO A 103 0.46 -10.91 1.55
CA PRO A 103 0.45 -10.22 2.84
C PRO A 103 -0.31 -11.02 3.90
N ASN A 104 0.16 -10.98 5.14
CA ASN A 104 -0.57 -11.56 6.26
C ASN A 104 -1.75 -10.66 6.65
N LEU A 105 -2.94 -10.96 6.11
CA LEU A 105 -4.16 -10.19 6.37
C LEU A 105 -4.56 -10.14 7.84
N ASN A 106 -4.21 -11.15 8.65
CA ASN A 106 -4.51 -11.10 10.09
C ASN A 106 -3.72 -9.99 10.78
N VAL A 107 -2.43 -9.85 10.45
CA VAL A 107 -1.58 -8.76 10.97
C VAL A 107 -2.07 -7.40 10.49
N LEU A 108 -2.49 -7.29 9.22
CA LEU A 108 -3.03 -6.04 8.68
C LEU A 108 -4.36 -5.64 9.35
N ASN A 109 -5.26 -6.60 9.57
CA ASN A 109 -6.52 -6.36 10.28
C ASN A 109 -6.31 -6.00 11.75
N GLU A 110 -5.38 -6.67 12.43
CA GLU A 110 -5.01 -6.34 13.81
C GLU A 110 -4.41 -4.93 13.87
N SER A 111 -3.51 -4.59 12.95
CA SER A 111 -2.91 -3.26 12.86
C SER A 111 -3.98 -2.18 12.66
N LEU A 112 -4.92 -2.39 11.72
CA LEU A 112 -6.04 -1.49 11.49
C LEU A 112 -6.95 -1.35 12.72
N SER A 113 -7.19 -2.46 13.43
CA SER A 113 -7.97 -2.45 14.66
C SER A 113 -7.29 -1.62 15.75
N ARG A 114 -5.97 -1.74 15.88
CA ARG A 114 -5.17 -0.97 16.85
C ARG A 114 -5.07 0.51 16.49
N LEU A 115 -4.92 0.86 15.21
CA LEU A 115 -5.01 2.25 14.76
C LEU A 115 -6.31 2.90 15.25
N LYS A 116 -7.42 2.17 15.17
CA LYS A 116 -8.75 2.62 15.61
C LYS A 116 -8.91 2.65 17.14
N SER A 117 -8.60 1.55 17.82
CA SER A 117 -8.86 1.40 19.26
C SER A 117 -7.92 2.24 20.12
N ASP A 118 -6.66 2.31 19.71
CA ASP A 118 -5.60 2.94 20.49
C ASP A 118 -5.39 4.41 20.08
N ASN A 119 -6.18 4.90 19.11
CA ASN A 119 -6.11 6.26 18.54
C ASN A 119 -4.68 6.63 18.10
N LEU A 120 -4.07 5.76 17.29
CA LEU A 120 -2.71 5.93 16.78
C LEU A 120 -2.75 6.59 15.39
N ASP A 121 -1.81 7.51 15.14
CA ASP A 121 -1.69 8.14 13.82
C ASP A 121 -1.09 7.20 12.76
N PHE A 122 -0.16 6.33 13.17
CA PHE A 122 0.47 5.37 12.26
C PHE A 122 1.04 4.14 12.99
N ILE A 123 1.22 3.07 12.22
CA ILE A 123 1.98 1.88 12.60
C ILE A 123 3.08 1.66 11.58
N ARG A 124 4.31 1.47 12.03
CA ARG A 124 5.44 1.18 11.14
C ARG A 124 5.71 -0.32 11.08
N LEU A 125 5.47 -0.92 9.91
CA LEU A 125 5.80 -2.32 9.64
C LEU A 125 7.26 -2.41 9.21
N ILE A 126 8.12 -2.90 10.10
CA ILE A 126 9.55 -3.07 9.82
C ILE A 126 9.96 -4.53 9.91
N ARG A 127 10.82 -4.95 8.98
CA ARG A 127 11.55 -6.21 9.12
C ARG A 127 12.71 -5.97 10.08
N SER A 128 12.48 -6.18 11.37
CA SER A 128 13.55 -6.16 12.37
C SER A 128 14.28 -7.50 12.40
N GLY A 129 15.57 -7.50 12.73
CA GLY A 129 16.44 -8.67 12.72
C GLY A 129 15.86 -9.85 13.52
N ILE A 130 16.05 -11.05 12.99
CA ILE A 130 15.54 -12.29 13.60
C ILE A 130 16.14 -12.45 15.01
N LEU A 131 15.29 -12.40 16.04
CA LEU A 131 15.57 -13.10 17.30
C LEU A 131 15.26 -14.58 17.02
N LYS A 132 16.31 -15.36 16.73
CA LYS A 132 16.20 -16.81 16.80
C LYS A 132 16.00 -17.15 18.27
N LEU A 133 14.78 -17.53 18.66
CA LEU A 133 14.52 -18.31 19.87
C LEU A 133 14.63 -19.80 19.51
#